data_AF-A0A976KP99-F1
#
_entry.id   AF-A0A976KP99-F1
#
_cell.length_a   1.000
_cell.length_b   1.000
_cell.length_c   1.000
_cell.angle_alpha   90.00
_cell.angle_beta   90.00
_cell.angle_gamma   90.00
#
_symmetry.space_group_name_H-M   'P 1'
#
loop_
_entity.id
_entity.type
_entity.pdbx_description
1 polymer ?
#
loop_
_entity_poly.entity_id
_entity_poly.type
_entity_poly.pdbx_seq_one_letter_code
_entity_poly.pdbx_strand_id
1 'polypeptide(L)'
;MPKPKINTAIPKRRYQYGEFQIVILGDVDTSEPVSYRYIMAAVQEGQQDPIIYLASIRNRRDEAEGGSHRLVLYTTENMQILDHSDEWKDLETFSRYGLEAMKQALGLTDEIPIQIN
;
A
#
# COMPACT_ATOMS: atom_id res chain seq x y z
N MET A 1 -13.02 9.29 -2.55
CA MET A 1 -11.56 9.33 -2.35
C MET A 1 -10.84 8.68 -3.53
N PRO A 2 -9.63 9.14 -3.87
CA PRO A 2 -8.76 8.40 -4.78
C PRO A 2 -8.43 7.03 -4.19
N LYS A 3 -8.56 5.96 -4.98
CA LYS A 3 -8.20 4.60 -4.57
C LYS A 3 -7.80 3.75 -5.78
N PRO A 4 -6.92 2.74 -5.62
CA PRO A 4 -6.64 1.77 -6.67
C PRO A 4 -7.90 1.03 -7.13
N LYS A 5 -8.07 0.80 -8.43
CA LYS A 5 -9.09 -0.10 -8.97
C LYS A 5 -8.51 -1.50 -9.06
N ILE A 6 -9.01 -2.39 -8.22
CA ILE A 6 -8.55 -3.77 -8.13
C ILE A 6 -9.66 -4.67 -8.65
N ASN A 7 -9.37 -5.48 -9.67
CA ASN A 7 -10.29 -6.51 -10.14
C ASN A 7 -10.13 -7.78 -9.29
N THR A 8 -8.88 -8.25 -9.16
CA THR A 8 -8.50 -9.36 -8.30
C THR A 8 -7.11 -9.12 -7.69
N ALA A 9 -6.83 -9.74 -6.55
CA ALA A 9 -5.50 -9.74 -5.94
C ALA A 9 -5.36 -10.89 -4.95
N ILE A 10 -4.13 -11.27 -4.63
CA ILE A 10 -3.80 -12.32 -3.67
C ILE A 10 -3.24 -11.67 -2.40
N PRO A 11 -3.85 -11.88 -1.21
CA PRO A 11 -3.28 -11.49 0.05
C PRO A 11 -1.91 -12.14 0.27
N LYS A 12 -0.90 -11.32 0.57
CA LYS A 12 0.48 -11.73 0.85
C LYS A 12 0.81 -11.66 2.32
N ARG A 13 0.31 -10.64 3.02
CA ARG A 13 0.47 -10.47 4.47
C ARG A 13 -0.75 -9.78 5.06
N ARG A 14 -1.00 -10.02 6.34
CA ARG A 14 -2.04 -9.36 7.12
C ARG A 14 -1.43 -8.91 8.44
N TYR A 15 -1.87 -7.76 8.93
CA TYR A 15 -1.45 -7.21 10.20
C TYR A 15 -2.68 -6.70 10.95
N GLN A 16 -2.70 -6.89 12.26
CA GLN A 16 -3.53 -6.12 13.16
C GLN A 16 -2.71 -4.93 13.65
N TYR A 17 -3.23 -3.71 13.53
CA TYR A 17 -2.57 -2.48 13.94
C TYR A 17 -3.58 -1.59 14.69
N GLY A 18 -3.66 -1.73 16.01
CA GLY A 18 -4.73 -1.10 16.81
C GLY A 18 -6.11 -1.60 16.36
N GLU A 19 -7.00 -0.67 16.02
CA GLU A 19 -8.33 -0.95 15.44
C GLU A 19 -8.32 -1.20 13.93
N PHE A 20 -7.15 -1.20 13.29
CA PHE A 20 -7.02 -1.38 11.84
C PHE A 20 -6.54 -2.78 11.49
N GLN A 21 -7.23 -3.39 10.53
CA GLN A 21 -6.69 -4.52 9.79
C GLN A 21 -5.97 -3.99 8.55
N ILE A 22 -4.68 -4.31 8.44
CA ILE A 22 -3.87 -3.98 7.27
C ILE A 22 -3.66 -5.24 6.45
N VAL A 23 -3.94 -5.18 5.16
CA VAL A 23 -3.71 -6.28 4.23
C VAL A 23 -2.76 -5.82 3.13
N ILE A 24 -1.70 -6.58 2.90
CA ILE A 24 -0.83 -6.41 1.74
C ILE A 24 -1.27 -7.40 0.66
N LEU A 25 -1.63 -6.87 -0.49
CA LEU A 25 -2.07 -7.57 -1.68
C LEU A 25 -0.93 -7.58 -2.70
N GLY A 26 -0.77 -8.69 -3.41
CA GLY A 26 0.11 -8.85 -4.56
C GLY A 26 -0.63 -9.59 -5.67
N ASP A 27 0.04 -9.85 -6.81
CA ASP A 27 -0.58 -10.42 -8.00
C ASP A 27 -1.88 -9.69 -8.36
N VAL A 28 -1.78 -8.37 -8.42
CA VAL A 28 -2.92 -7.47 -8.57
C VAL A 28 -3.30 -7.38 -10.06
N ASP A 29 -4.52 -7.78 -10.37
CA ASP A 29 -5.16 -7.48 -11.65
C ASP A 29 -5.93 -6.16 -11.55
N THR A 30 -5.74 -5.29 -12.54
CA THR A 30 -6.38 -3.98 -12.60
C THR A 30 -6.75 -3.61 -14.03
N SER A 31 -7.85 -2.88 -14.20
CA SER A 31 -8.21 -2.24 -15.47
C SER A 31 -7.46 -0.92 -15.71
N GLU A 32 -6.70 -0.43 -14.74
CA GLU A 32 -5.98 0.84 -14.84
C GLU A 32 -4.69 0.68 -15.67
N PRO A 33 -4.22 1.76 -16.34
CA PRO A 33 -2.99 1.72 -17.12
C PRO A 33 -1.73 1.80 -16.24
N VAL A 34 -1.71 1.06 -15.13
CA VAL A 34 -0.61 0.97 -14.16
C VAL A 34 -0.35 -0.48 -13.80
N SER A 35 0.87 -0.79 -13.39
CA SER A 35 1.25 -2.14 -12.96
C SER A 35 1.56 -2.12 -11.47
N TYR A 36 0.56 -2.52 -10.67
CA TYR A 36 0.72 -2.66 -9.23
C TYR A 36 1.59 -3.87 -8.91
N ARG A 37 2.65 -3.65 -8.15
CA ARG A 37 3.46 -4.73 -7.59
C ARG A 37 2.89 -5.19 -6.26
N TYR A 38 2.59 -4.25 -5.38
CA TYR A 38 1.92 -4.48 -4.10
C TYR A 38 0.95 -3.34 -3.79
N ILE A 39 -0.12 -3.66 -3.07
CA ILE A 39 -1.04 -2.69 -2.48
C ILE A 39 -1.21 -3.04 -1.01
N MET A 40 -0.92 -2.11 -0.11
CA MET A 40 -1.27 -2.18 1.30
C MET A 40 -2.56 -1.39 1.51
N ALA A 41 -3.56 -2.01 2.13
CA ALA A 41 -4.85 -1.40 2.40
C ALA A 41 -5.16 -1.48 3.90
N ALA A 42 -5.58 -0.36 4.50
CA ALA A 42 -5.97 -0.30 5.91
C ALA A 42 -7.50 -0.18 6.03
N VAL A 43 -8.12 -1.17 6.68
CA VAL A 43 -9.56 -1.22 6.96
C VAL A 43 -9.75 -1.03 8.46
N GLN A 44 -10.57 -0.08 8.86
CA GLN A 44 -10.94 0.09 10.27
C GLN A 44 -11.92 -1.02 10.68
N GLU A 45 -11.81 -1.52 11.90
CA GLU A 45 -12.74 -2.50 12.45
C GLU A 45 -14.20 -2.02 12.30
N GLY A 46 -15.09 -2.93 11.88
CA GLY A 46 -16.48 -2.62 11.58
C GLY A 46 -16.74 -1.94 10.24
N GLN A 47 -15.69 -1.53 9.50
CA GLN A 47 -15.82 -1.02 8.13
C GLN A 47 -15.57 -2.12 7.09
N GLN A 48 -16.15 -1.95 5.90
CA GLN A 48 -15.93 -2.86 4.77
C GLN A 48 -14.91 -2.33 3.77
N ASP A 49 -14.82 -1.00 3.63
CA ASP A 49 -13.92 -0.35 2.69
C ASP A 49 -12.64 0.13 3.38
N PRO A 50 -11.46 -0.08 2.76
CA PRO A 50 -10.24 0.54 3.24
C PRO A 50 -10.30 2.06 3.15
N ILE A 51 -9.70 2.77 4.11
CA ILE A 51 -9.67 4.24 4.18
C ILE A 51 -8.36 4.85 3.67
N ILE A 52 -7.29 4.04 3.64
CA ILE A 52 -5.96 4.42 3.13
C ILE A 52 -5.40 3.27 2.32
N TYR A 53 -4.72 3.60 1.23
CA TYR A 53 -3.93 2.66 0.44
C TYR A 53 -2.51 3.18 0.28
N LEU A 54 -1.55 2.26 0.28
CA LEU A 54 -0.19 2.52 -0.17
C LEU A 54 0.11 1.53 -1.28
N ALA A 55 0.59 2.00 -2.42
CA ALA A 55 0.84 1.17 -3.59
C ALA A 55 2.29 1.29 -4.06
N SER A 56 2.91 0.14 -4.32
CA SER A 56 4.11 0.07 -5.14
C SER A 56 3.68 -0.13 -6.60
N ILE A 57 4.02 0.84 -7.44
CA ILE A 57 3.64 0.86 -8.86
C ILE A 57 4.89 0.83 -9.70
N ARG A 58 4.96 -0.08 -10.66
CA ARG A 58 6.07 -0.11 -11.62
C ARG A 58 6.09 1.18 -12.43
N ASN A 59 7.25 1.82 -12.49
CA ASN A 59 7.44 3.03 -13.28
C ASN A 59 7.33 2.71 -14.78
N ARG A 60 6.78 3.69 -15.50
CA ARG A 60 6.81 3.65 -16.96
C ARG A 60 8.24 3.92 -17.43
N ARG A 61 8.54 3.58 -18.70
CA ARG A 61 9.91 3.72 -19.24
C ARG A 61 10.44 5.16 -19.18
N ASP A 62 9.55 6.13 -19.34
CA ASP A 62 9.80 7.57 -19.25
C ASP A 62 10.02 8.08 -17.81
N GLU A 63 9.73 7.27 -16.80
CA GLU A 63 9.91 7.58 -15.37
C GLU A 63 11.05 6.74 -14.74
N ALA A 64 11.82 6.01 -15.56
CA ALA A 64 12.76 5.00 -15.10
C ALA A 64 14.00 5.57 -14.38
N GLU A 65 14.30 6.87 -14.53
CA GLU A 65 15.43 7.53 -13.86
C GLU A 65 15.29 7.52 -12.32
N GLY A 66 14.06 7.45 -11.80
CA GLY A 66 13.81 7.30 -10.36
C GLY A 66 13.92 5.86 -9.84
N GLY A 67 14.20 4.89 -10.71
CA GLY A 67 14.16 3.46 -10.41
C GLY A 67 12.93 2.76 -10.98
N SER A 68 12.80 1.46 -10.72
CA SER A 68 11.79 0.61 -11.34
C SER A 68 10.38 0.78 -10.79
N HIS A 69 10.23 1.36 -9.60
CA HIS A 69 8.93 1.53 -8.95
C HIS A 69 8.81 2.89 -8.26
N ARG A 70 7.58 3.33 -8.06
CA ARG A 70 7.21 4.46 -7.21
C ARG A 70 6.26 4.01 -6.12
N LEU A 71 6.34 4.67 -4.98
CA LEU A 71 5.47 4.45 -3.84
C LEU A 71 4.42 5.55 -3.78
N VAL A 72 3.14 5.17 -3.79
CA VAL A 72 2.02 6.12 -3.88
C VAL A 72 1.04 5.89 -2.72
N LEU A 73 0.86 6.92 -1.90
CA LEU A 73 -0.12 6.95 -0.82
C LEU A 73 -1.44 7.54 -1.35
N TYR A 74 -2.54 6.86 -1.08
CA TYR A 74 -3.90 7.30 -1.36
C TYR A 74 -4.60 7.49 -0.01
N THR A 75 -4.97 8.72 0.29
CA THR A 75 -5.76 9.08 1.47
C THR A 75 -7.20 9.40 1.04
N THR A 76 -8.05 9.71 2.00
CA THR A 76 -9.41 10.20 1.72
C THR A 76 -9.40 11.50 0.89
N GLU A 77 -8.39 12.34 1.10
CA GLU A 77 -8.28 13.68 0.53
C GLU A 77 -7.51 13.72 -0.80
N ASN A 78 -6.41 12.99 -0.91
CA ASN A 78 -5.48 13.11 -2.03
C ASN A 78 -4.70 11.83 -2.35
N MET A 79 -3.89 11.92 -3.40
CA MET A 79 -2.87 10.94 -3.75
C MET A 79 -1.50 11.64 -3.75
N GLN A 80 -0.51 11.04 -3.12
CA GLN A 80 0.85 11.55 -3.04
C GLN A 80 1.86 10.47 -3.42
N ILE A 81 2.82 10.82 -4.29
CA ILE A 81 4.01 9.99 -4.51
C ILE A 81 4.97 10.27 -3.36
N LEU A 82 5.31 9.24 -2.60
CA LEU A 82 6.20 9.35 -1.44
C LEU A 82 7.67 9.17 -1.82
N ASP A 83 7.96 8.25 -2.74
CA ASP A 83 9.33 7.90 -3.12
C ASP A 83 9.41 7.14 -4.46
N HIS A 84 10.60 7.05 -5.05
CA HIS A 84 10.94 6.16 -6.16
C HIS A 84 12.16 5.31 -5.81
N SER A 85 12.08 3.99 -6.04
CA SER A 85 13.19 3.07 -5.77
C SER A 85 12.98 1.72 -6.44
N ASP A 86 14.08 0.99 -6.66
CA ASP A 86 14.05 -0.41 -7.03
C ASP A 86 13.61 -1.33 -5.88
N GLU A 87 13.74 -0.87 -4.64
CA GLU A 87 13.46 -1.66 -3.46
C GLU A 87 11.95 -1.91 -3.26
N TRP A 88 11.09 -1.08 -3.84
CA TRP A 88 9.63 -1.24 -3.73
C TRP A 88 9.09 -2.49 -4.44
N LYS A 89 9.94 -3.24 -5.15
CA LYS A 89 9.60 -4.56 -5.70
C LYS A 89 9.68 -5.70 -4.69
N ASP A 90 10.36 -5.46 -3.56
CA ASP A 90 10.56 -6.42 -2.49
C ASP A 90 9.43 -6.32 -1.44
N LEU A 91 8.84 -7.47 -1.11
CA LEU A 91 7.70 -7.51 -0.20
C LEU A 91 8.07 -7.11 1.22
N GLU A 92 9.25 -7.50 1.70
CA GLU A 92 9.67 -7.22 3.08
C GLU A 92 9.95 -5.73 3.27
N THR A 93 10.73 -5.14 2.36
CA THR A 93 11.00 -3.70 2.38
C THR A 93 9.71 -2.89 2.25
N PHE A 94 8.83 -3.26 1.30
CA PHE A 94 7.53 -2.60 1.14
C PHE A 94 6.66 -2.73 2.40
N SER A 95 6.62 -3.91 3.03
CA SER A 95 5.83 -4.13 4.25
C SER A 95 6.33 -3.27 5.40
N ARG A 96 7.64 -3.30 5.66
CA ARG A 96 8.25 -2.57 6.78
C ARG A 96 8.06 -1.06 6.62
N TYR A 97 8.42 -0.51 5.46
CA TYR A 97 8.24 0.91 5.20
C TYR A 97 6.75 1.30 5.19
N GLY A 98 5.91 0.49 4.56
CA GLY A 98 4.49 0.78 4.44
C GLY A 98 3.77 0.81 5.78
N LEU A 99 4.13 -0.05 6.73
CA LEU A 99 3.56 -0.02 8.07
C LEU A 99 3.92 1.28 8.81
N GLU A 100 5.14 1.79 8.67
CA GLU A 100 5.53 3.09 9.23
C GLU A 100 4.83 4.27 8.54
N ALA A 101 4.59 4.18 7.23
CA ALA A 101 3.81 5.18 6.51
C ALA A 101 2.33 5.17 6.94
N MET A 102 1.74 3.98 7.13
CA MET A 102 0.38 3.82 7.65
C MET A 102 0.26 4.32 9.08
N LYS A 103 1.27 4.05 9.92
CA LYS A 103 1.34 4.57 11.30
C LYS A 103 1.16 6.08 11.33
N GLN A 104 1.93 6.79 10.50
CA GLN A 104 1.89 8.24 10.41
C GLN A 104 0.55 8.72 9.82
N ALA A 105 0.07 8.09 8.75
CA ALA A 105 -1.16 8.51 8.07
C ALA A 105 -2.43 8.26 8.89
N LEU A 106 -2.44 7.23 9.74
CA LEU A 106 -3.56 6.88 10.64
C LEU A 106 -3.44 7.54 12.03
N GLY A 107 -2.35 8.24 12.33
CA GLY A 107 -2.13 8.86 13.64
C GLY A 107 -1.90 7.85 14.78
N LEU A 108 -1.39 6.66 14.47
CA LEU A 108 -1.17 5.59 15.43
C LEU A 108 0.16 5.79 16.17
N THR A 109 0.22 6.59 17.24
CA THR A 109 1.50 6.93 17.87
C THR A 109 2.14 5.75 18.63
N ASP A 110 1.33 4.97 19.35
CA ASP A 110 1.80 3.99 20.35
C ASP A 110 1.47 2.53 20.01
N GLU A 111 0.80 2.31 18.88
CA GLU A 111 0.42 0.97 18.44
C GLU A 111 1.60 0.27 17.71
N ILE A 112 1.64 -1.07 17.79
CA ILE A 112 2.63 -1.89 17.09
C ILE A 112 1.88 -2.88 16.17
N PRO A 113 2.27 -2.98 14.88
CA PRO A 113 1.63 -3.92 13.98
C PRO A 113 2.00 -5.37 14.34
N ILE A 114 0.98 -6.21 14.51
CA ILE A 114 1.13 -7.65 14.76
C ILE A 114 0.78 -8.38 13.48
N GLN A 115 1.73 -9.14 12.91
CA GLN A 115 1.43 -9.96 11.73
C GLN A 115 0.49 -11.11 12.12
N ILE A 116 -0.58 -11.27 11.35
CA ILE A 116 -1.60 -12.32 11.54
C ILE A 116 -1.66 -13.21 10.31
N ASN A 117 -2.19 -14.43 10.51
CA ASN A 117 -2.28 -15.46 9.47
C ASN A 117 -3.42 -15.19 8.46
#